data_AF-A0A9D6RAC7-F1
#
_entry.id   AF-A0A9D6RAC7-F1
#
_cell.length_a   1.000
_cell.length_b   1.000
_cell.length_c   1.000
_cell.angle_alpha   90.00
_cell.angle_beta   90.00
_cell.angle_gamma   90.00
#
_symmetry.space_group_name_H-M   'P 1'
#
loop_
_entity.id
_entity.type
_entity.pdbx_description
1 polymer ?
#
loop_
_entity_poly.entity_id
_entity_poly.type
_entity_poly.pdbx_seq_one_letter_code
_entity_poly.pdbx_strand_id
1 'polypeptide(L)'
;MTPRRRPFPHEYVHLDAAIRRELVAHAAADGFPLTGILYRPARVDPPVAVLAMHPRGDFSRHYLAPALVGGGYAFFGATTRYLHHDADALHERLLLDVAGAIAFLREAGFTSVVLLGNSGGGSLFALYLEQAARTPAGRLARAPSGDPSGLAEVELPAADGFVLVAAHLGEGRFLLDRLDPSVVDEDDPTAVNPRLDMYDQANGYRPMHEGDSRYAPEFVAAFREGQRARCKRLDRRALAWCEEAANFRRRLGIADEMARLTAAERGIVFRRALQRRYFLVYRTLADPRYLDRSLDPSERALGSIFSFGRDPFVANYGEGLARTMSARGWLSTWSGLASNAALERTLPGVTVPMQMIVARADTDIYPEEGRRAFTAAAAADKSYHEISAADHYLRPVAGTPAPDGTAVPRDPRAYAAEALILPWLRARWPV
;
A
#
# COMPACT_ATOMS: atom_id res chain seq x y z
N MET A 1 12.36 -9.16 34.46
CA MET A 1 12.32 -8.31 33.25
C MET A 1 10.88 -8.13 32.83
N THR A 2 10.33 -6.91 32.94
CA THR A 2 9.03 -6.60 32.33
C THR A 2 9.16 -6.79 30.83
N PRO A 3 8.32 -7.60 30.16
CA PRO A 3 8.41 -7.76 28.71
C PRO A 3 8.24 -6.38 28.08
N ARG A 4 9.30 -5.87 27.42
CA ARG A 4 9.24 -4.64 26.63
C ARG A 4 8.26 -4.93 25.49
N ARG A 5 7.00 -4.48 25.63
CA ARG A 5 6.05 -4.46 24.51
C ARG A 5 6.70 -3.64 23.40
N ARG A 6 7.02 -4.27 22.27
CA ARG A 6 7.41 -3.53 21.07
C ARG A 6 6.13 -2.93 20.51
N PRO A 7 5.95 -1.59 20.51
CA PRO A 7 4.77 -1.00 19.90
C PRO A 7 4.74 -1.36 18.42
N PHE A 8 3.53 -1.50 17.86
CA PHE A 8 3.37 -1.65 16.41
C PHE A 8 4.03 -0.45 15.72
N PRO A 9 4.77 -0.68 14.62
CA PRO A 9 5.68 0.33 14.11
C PRO A 9 4.98 1.58 13.58
N HIS A 10 3.71 1.51 13.18
CA HIS A 10 2.95 2.66 12.70
C HIS A 10 2.07 3.34 13.77
N GLU A 11 2.14 2.94 15.04
CA GLU A 11 1.35 3.56 16.11
C GLU A 11 2.12 4.66 16.86
N TYR A 12 1.40 5.67 17.35
CA TYR A 12 1.93 6.55 18.39
C TYR A 12 2.02 5.81 19.74
N VAL A 13 3.03 6.18 20.54
CA VAL A 13 3.25 5.62 21.89
C VAL A 13 2.71 6.54 22.99
N HIS A 14 2.69 7.85 22.74
CA HIS A 14 2.21 8.87 23.65
C HIS A 14 1.18 9.76 22.95
N LEU A 15 0.13 10.14 23.68
CA LEU A 15 -0.88 11.09 23.26
C LEU A 15 -1.16 12.03 24.44
N ASP A 16 -1.14 13.34 24.19
CA ASP A 16 -1.56 14.31 25.19
C ASP A 16 -3.01 14.01 25.62
N ALA A 17 -3.26 13.91 26.92
CA ALA A 17 -4.58 13.62 27.48
C ALA A 17 -5.62 14.72 27.17
N ALA A 18 -5.16 15.92 26.81
CA ALA A 18 -6.04 17.00 26.38
C ALA A 18 -6.57 16.80 24.95
N ILE A 19 -5.93 15.96 24.11
CA ILE A 19 -6.42 15.66 22.76
C ILE A 19 -7.74 14.91 22.88
N ARG A 20 -8.78 15.49 22.27
CA ARG A 20 -10.10 14.85 22.17
C ARG A 20 -9.99 13.70 21.18
N ARG A 21 -10.42 12.52 21.61
CA ARG A 21 -10.38 11.29 20.81
C ARG A 21 -11.75 10.63 20.82
N GLU A 22 -12.33 10.47 19.64
CA GLU A 22 -13.66 9.91 19.45
C GLU A 22 -13.59 8.66 18.56
N LEU A 23 -14.20 7.56 19.00
CA LEU A 23 -14.45 6.41 18.13
C LEU A 23 -15.67 6.75 17.27
N VAL A 24 -15.46 6.77 15.97
CA VAL A 24 -16.48 7.12 14.98
C VAL A 24 -16.95 5.87 14.26
N ALA A 25 -18.26 5.68 14.21
CA ALA A 25 -18.90 4.83 13.21
C ALA A 25 -19.31 5.68 12.02
N HIS A 26 -18.92 5.26 10.81
CA HIS A 26 -19.35 5.87 9.57
C HIS A 26 -19.64 4.78 8.54
N ALA A 27 -19.89 5.16 7.28
CA ALA A 27 -20.04 4.21 6.20
C ALA A 27 -19.13 4.58 5.03
N ALA A 28 -18.83 3.59 4.19
CA ALA A 28 -18.40 3.79 2.83
C ALA A 28 -19.53 4.41 1.98
N ALA A 29 -19.21 4.91 0.80
CA ALA A 29 -20.20 5.50 -0.10
C ALA A 29 -21.30 4.53 -0.57
N ASP A 30 -21.05 3.20 -0.54
CA ASP A 30 -22.04 2.15 -0.81
C ASP A 30 -22.78 1.66 0.46
N GLY A 31 -22.62 2.36 1.59
CA GLY A 31 -23.26 2.02 2.86
C GLY A 31 -22.55 0.92 3.66
N PHE A 32 -21.40 0.40 3.21
CA PHE A 32 -20.63 -0.58 3.99
C PHE A 32 -20.18 0.05 5.33
N PRO A 33 -20.46 -0.56 6.49
CA PRO A 33 -20.14 0.03 7.78
C PRO A 33 -18.62 0.06 8.01
N LEU A 34 -18.11 1.20 8.45
CA LEU A 34 -16.71 1.43 8.74
C LEU A 34 -16.55 2.10 10.11
N THR A 35 -15.35 2.01 10.65
CA THR A 35 -14.98 2.69 11.88
C THR A 35 -13.67 3.45 11.73
N GLY A 36 -13.48 4.45 12.58
CA GLY A 36 -12.22 5.18 12.67
C GLY A 36 -12.10 5.90 14.00
N ILE A 37 -10.95 6.53 14.21
CA ILE A 37 -10.74 7.39 15.37
C ILE A 37 -10.49 8.82 14.89
N LEU A 38 -11.33 9.74 15.36
CA LEU A 38 -11.23 11.16 15.08
C LEU A 38 -10.57 11.86 16.27
N TYR A 39 -9.45 12.52 15.99
CA TYR A 39 -8.66 13.28 16.94
C TYR A 39 -8.85 14.77 16.66
N ARG A 40 -9.09 15.54 17.72
CA ARG A 40 -9.22 17.00 17.65
C ARG A 40 -8.37 17.69 18.73
N PRO A 41 -7.89 18.92 18.45
CA PRO A 41 -7.31 19.77 19.48
C PRO A 41 -8.25 19.93 20.67
N ALA A 42 -7.68 20.15 21.86
CA ALA A 42 -8.41 20.17 23.12
C ALA A 42 -9.55 21.20 23.17
N ARG A 43 -9.34 22.38 22.57
CA ARG A 43 -10.19 23.57 22.78
C ARG A 43 -10.72 24.22 21.50
N VAL A 44 -10.33 23.72 20.33
CA VAL A 44 -10.68 24.29 19.03
C VAL A 44 -11.16 23.17 18.13
N ASP A 45 -12.24 23.42 17.39
CA ASP A 45 -12.68 22.58 16.28
C ASP A 45 -12.05 23.13 15.00
N PRO A 46 -11.01 22.46 14.46
CA PRO A 46 -10.29 22.99 13.33
C PRO A 46 -11.09 22.80 12.04
N PRO A 47 -10.98 23.74 11.08
CA PRO A 47 -11.69 23.64 9.81
C PRO A 47 -11.14 22.54 8.88
N VAL A 48 -9.98 21.97 9.21
CA VAL A 48 -9.21 21.06 8.36
C VAL A 48 -8.99 19.73 9.07
N ALA A 49 -9.27 18.63 8.36
CA ALA A 49 -8.98 17.28 8.81
C ALA A 49 -7.93 16.61 7.91
N VAL A 50 -6.98 15.91 8.52
CA VAL A 50 -6.04 15.02 7.84
C VAL A 50 -6.56 13.59 7.93
N LEU A 51 -6.92 13.00 6.80
CA LEU A 51 -7.43 11.62 6.68
C LEU A 51 -6.27 10.66 6.39
N ALA A 52 -6.06 9.68 7.26
CA ALA A 52 -5.16 8.55 7.02
C ALA A 52 -5.95 7.25 6.92
N MET A 53 -5.63 6.45 5.90
CA MET A 53 -6.22 5.14 5.63
C MET A 53 -5.17 4.28 4.93
N HIS A 54 -5.18 2.97 5.19
CA HIS A 54 -4.29 2.02 4.55
C HIS A 54 -5.09 0.83 4.04
N PRO A 55 -4.86 0.30 2.82
CA PRO A 55 -5.61 -0.83 2.26
C PRO A 55 -5.78 -2.02 3.22
N ARG A 56 -4.72 -2.28 4.00
CA ARG A 56 -4.60 -3.42 4.91
C ARG A 56 -4.37 -3.11 6.39
N GLY A 57 -3.90 -1.90 6.69
CA GLY A 57 -3.31 -1.56 7.99
C GLY A 57 -4.31 -0.75 8.81
N ASP A 58 -4.30 -0.93 10.12
CA ASP A 58 -5.08 -0.06 11.00
C ASP A 58 -4.32 1.26 11.23
N PHE A 59 -4.74 2.31 10.54
CA PHE A 59 -4.18 3.64 10.69
C PHE A 59 -4.97 4.52 11.66
N SER A 60 -5.91 3.95 12.41
CA SER A 60 -6.65 4.67 13.46
C SER A 60 -5.74 5.29 14.51
N ARG A 61 -4.55 4.72 14.75
CA ARG A 61 -3.57 5.19 15.74
C ARG A 61 -2.25 5.67 15.13
N HIS A 62 -2.29 6.18 13.91
CA HIS A 62 -1.10 6.58 13.15
C HIS A 62 -0.11 7.48 13.93
N TYR A 63 1.20 7.26 13.79
CA TYR A 63 2.24 7.95 14.56
C TYR A 63 2.31 9.47 14.35
N LEU A 64 1.77 10.00 13.24
CA LEU A 64 1.69 11.45 13.01
C LEU A 64 0.49 12.13 13.69
N ALA A 65 -0.50 11.37 14.17
CA ALA A 65 -1.72 11.95 14.73
C ALA A 65 -1.44 12.92 15.89
N PRO A 66 -0.60 12.61 16.91
CA PRO A 66 -0.35 13.53 18.01
C PRO A 66 0.24 14.87 17.57
N ALA A 67 1.23 14.83 16.66
CA ALA A 67 1.93 16.03 16.22
C ALA A 67 1.06 16.92 15.32
N LEU A 68 0.28 16.32 14.40
CA LEU A 68 -0.63 17.08 13.55
C LEU A 68 -1.78 17.72 14.34
N VAL A 69 -2.29 17.01 15.35
CA VAL A 69 -3.33 17.54 16.25
C VAL A 69 -2.78 18.62 17.17
N GLY A 70 -1.59 18.43 17.75
CA GLY A 70 -0.89 19.48 18.50
C GLY A 70 -0.56 20.71 17.65
N GLY A 71 -0.40 20.52 16.33
CA GLY A 71 -0.18 21.58 15.37
C GLY A 71 -1.42 22.36 14.94
N GLY A 72 -2.60 21.99 15.43
CA GLY A 72 -3.88 22.69 15.21
C GLY A 72 -4.85 22.03 14.23
N TYR A 73 -4.54 20.84 13.69
CA TYR A 73 -5.39 20.16 12.70
C TYR A 73 -6.19 19.01 13.31
N ALA A 74 -7.33 18.63 12.73
CA ALA A 74 -7.94 17.35 13.09
C ALA A 74 -7.21 16.21 12.37
N PHE A 75 -7.23 15.03 12.96
CA PHE A 75 -6.71 13.81 12.33
C PHE A 75 -7.78 12.71 12.39
N PHE A 76 -8.08 12.10 11.25
CA PHE A 76 -9.00 10.98 11.18
C PHE A 76 -8.26 9.76 10.65
N GLY A 77 -8.03 8.77 11.52
CA GLY A 77 -7.51 7.48 11.12
C GLY A 77 -8.67 6.52 10.88
N ALA A 78 -8.94 6.19 9.62
CA ALA A 78 -10.07 5.37 9.22
C ALA A 78 -9.64 3.96 8.82
N THR A 79 -10.50 2.98 9.11
CA THR A 79 -10.33 1.59 8.66
C THR A 79 -10.90 1.39 7.25
N THR A 80 -10.62 0.25 6.64
CA THR A 80 -11.20 -0.16 5.35
C THR A 80 -12.08 -1.39 5.52
N ARG A 81 -12.93 -1.66 4.52
CA ARG A 81 -13.77 -2.87 4.47
C ARG A 81 -12.97 -4.18 4.44
N TYR A 82 -11.69 -4.09 4.11
CA TYR A 82 -10.77 -5.22 4.00
C TYR A 82 -9.76 -5.28 5.15
N LEU A 83 -9.94 -4.50 6.22
CA LEU A 83 -9.17 -4.67 7.44
C LEU A 83 -9.31 -6.12 7.93
N HIS A 84 -8.19 -6.83 8.05
CA HIS A 84 -8.09 -8.27 8.36
C HIS A 84 -8.60 -9.25 7.27
N HIS A 85 -8.98 -8.78 6.08
CA HIS A 85 -9.42 -9.63 4.97
C HIS A 85 -8.78 -9.23 3.63
N ASP A 86 -7.45 -9.03 3.63
CA ASP A 86 -6.67 -8.63 2.44
C ASP A 86 -6.69 -9.68 1.31
N ALA A 87 -6.87 -10.95 1.65
CA ALA A 87 -6.85 -12.06 0.69
C ALA A 87 -7.84 -11.90 -0.48
N ASP A 88 -8.90 -11.11 -0.28
CA ASP A 88 -9.96 -10.89 -1.25
C ASP A 88 -10.21 -9.39 -1.53
N ALA A 89 -9.24 -8.54 -1.16
CA ALA A 89 -9.31 -7.10 -1.31
C ALA A 89 -9.40 -6.67 -2.77
N LEU A 90 -10.21 -5.65 -3.04
CA LEU A 90 -10.27 -4.97 -4.33
C LEU A 90 -9.98 -3.49 -4.12
N HIS A 91 -8.91 -2.98 -4.71
CA HIS A 91 -8.55 -1.56 -4.65
C HIS A 91 -9.67 -0.66 -5.17
N GLU A 92 -10.39 -1.09 -6.21
CA GLU A 92 -11.51 -0.34 -6.77
C GLU A 92 -12.63 -0.17 -5.74
N ARG A 93 -12.87 -1.16 -4.88
CA ARG A 93 -13.89 -1.05 -3.81
C ARG A 93 -13.39 -0.27 -2.60
N LEU A 94 -12.09 -0.26 -2.33
CA LEU A 94 -11.51 0.57 -1.27
C LEU A 94 -11.73 2.07 -1.54
N LEU A 95 -11.89 2.49 -2.79
CA LEU A 95 -12.18 3.89 -3.10
C LEU A 95 -13.55 4.34 -2.59
N LEU A 96 -14.51 3.42 -2.44
CA LEU A 96 -15.81 3.68 -1.83
C LEU A 96 -15.65 3.98 -0.32
N ASP A 97 -14.68 3.33 0.34
CA ASP A 97 -14.37 3.57 1.74
C ASP A 97 -13.75 4.96 1.93
N VAL A 98 -12.82 5.34 1.05
CA VAL A 98 -12.23 6.68 1.03
C VAL A 98 -13.31 7.74 0.79
N ALA A 99 -14.20 7.54 -0.19
CA ALA A 99 -15.30 8.46 -0.47
C ALA A 99 -16.20 8.66 0.75
N GLY A 100 -16.58 7.58 1.41
CA GLY A 100 -17.41 7.63 2.61
C GLY A 100 -16.72 8.30 3.80
N ALA A 101 -15.42 8.09 3.98
CA ALA A 101 -14.63 8.77 5.01
C ALA A 101 -14.53 10.28 4.75
N ILE A 102 -14.33 10.71 3.51
CA ILE A 102 -14.32 12.14 3.16
C ILE A 102 -15.72 12.74 3.34
N ALA A 103 -16.77 12.06 2.88
CA ALA A 103 -18.16 12.51 3.06
C ALA A 103 -18.51 12.72 4.54
N PHE A 104 -18.17 11.74 5.40
CA PHE A 104 -18.33 11.85 6.85
C PHE A 104 -17.61 13.09 7.41
N LEU A 105 -16.37 13.37 7.00
CA LEU A 105 -15.65 14.55 7.45
C LEU A 105 -16.33 15.86 6.99
N ARG A 106 -16.85 15.91 5.76
CA ARG A 106 -17.61 17.07 5.28
C ARG A 106 -18.89 17.30 6.08
N GLU A 107 -19.65 16.24 6.35
CA GLU A 107 -20.87 16.28 7.17
C GLU A 107 -20.56 16.71 8.62
N ALA A 108 -19.41 16.31 9.15
CA ALA A 108 -18.91 16.72 10.46
C ALA A 108 -18.39 18.18 10.50
N GLY A 109 -18.50 18.94 9.40
CA GLY A 109 -18.19 20.37 9.33
C GLY A 109 -16.77 20.71 8.88
N PHE A 110 -15.95 19.74 8.46
CA PHE A 110 -14.60 20.04 7.97
C PHE A 110 -14.64 20.65 6.56
N THR A 111 -14.20 21.90 6.46
CA THR A 111 -14.12 22.66 5.20
C THR A 111 -12.94 22.26 4.31
N SER A 112 -11.95 21.56 4.86
CA SER A 112 -10.89 20.94 4.05
C SER A 112 -10.49 19.56 4.57
N VAL A 113 -10.22 18.64 3.64
CA VAL A 113 -9.75 17.28 3.92
C VAL A 113 -8.45 17.03 3.15
N VAL A 114 -7.37 16.80 3.88
CA VAL A 114 -6.04 16.47 3.32
C VAL A 114 -5.79 14.98 3.51
N LEU A 115 -5.40 14.29 2.44
CA LEU A 115 -5.10 12.86 2.49
C LEU A 115 -3.65 12.64 2.94
N LEU A 116 -3.43 11.71 3.87
CA LEU A 116 -2.11 11.29 4.34
C LEU A 116 -1.89 9.83 3.99
N GLY A 117 -1.21 9.59 2.87
CA GLY A 117 -0.86 8.27 2.39
C GLY A 117 0.51 7.82 2.89
N ASN A 118 0.55 7.04 3.98
CA ASN A 118 1.76 6.35 4.39
C ASN A 118 1.80 4.92 3.82
N SER A 119 2.93 4.49 3.26
CA SER A 119 3.09 3.15 2.66
C SER A 119 2.02 2.90 1.58
N GLY A 120 1.22 1.84 1.66
CA GLY A 120 0.13 1.54 0.72
C GLY A 120 -1.05 2.52 0.77
N GLY A 121 -1.15 3.34 1.81
CA GLY A 121 -2.07 4.48 1.82
C GLY A 121 -1.76 5.48 0.70
N GLY A 122 -0.50 5.58 0.26
CA GLY A 122 -0.10 6.43 -0.86
C GLY A 122 -0.71 5.98 -2.19
N SER A 123 -0.57 4.70 -2.55
CA SER A 123 -1.18 4.14 -3.76
C SER A 123 -2.70 4.17 -3.72
N LEU A 124 -3.30 3.90 -2.55
CA LEU A 124 -4.74 3.99 -2.34
C LEU A 124 -5.28 5.39 -2.64
N PHE A 125 -4.71 6.42 -2.01
CA PHE A 125 -5.19 7.78 -2.18
C PHE A 125 -4.84 8.36 -3.55
N ALA A 126 -3.72 7.98 -4.15
CA ALA A 126 -3.41 8.35 -5.53
C ALA A 126 -4.46 7.80 -6.51
N LEU A 127 -4.84 6.52 -6.36
CA LEU A 127 -5.92 5.93 -7.15
C LEU A 127 -7.25 6.62 -6.89
N TYR A 128 -7.57 6.94 -5.64
CA TYR A 128 -8.78 7.69 -5.30
C TYR A 128 -8.84 9.04 -6.01
N LEU A 129 -7.80 9.86 -5.88
CA LEU A 129 -7.74 11.21 -6.46
C LEU A 129 -7.88 11.17 -7.98
N GLU A 130 -7.21 10.21 -8.64
CA GLU A 130 -7.30 10.01 -10.10
C GLU A 130 -8.72 9.62 -10.56
N GLN A 131 -9.45 8.84 -9.76
CA GLN A 131 -10.84 8.47 -10.05
C GLN A 131 -11.85 9.56 -9.67
N ALA A 132 -11.61 10.28 -8.58
CA ALA A 132 -12.46 11.39 -8.14
C ALA A 132 -12.42 12.57 -9.12
N ALA A 133 -11.30 12.78 -9.82
CA ALA A 133 -11.16 13.81 -10.85
C ALA A 133 -11.89 13.48 -12.17
N ARG A 134 -12.44 12.26 -12.32
CA ARG A 134 -13.14 11.81 -13.54
C ARG A 134 -14.65 11.95 -13.39
N THR A 135 -15.34 12.16 -14.51
CA THR A 135 -16.80 12.03 -14.58
C THR A 135 -17.21 10.59 -14.21
N PRO A 136 -18.42 10.37 -13.65
CA PRO A 136 -18.88 9.03 -13.27
C PRO A 136 -18.70 7.97 -14.36
N ALA A 137 -19.00 8.30 -15.61
CA ALA A 137 -18.84 7.39 -16.76
C ALA A 137 -17.37 7.12 -17.15
N GLY A 138 -16.45 8.02 -16.79
CA GLY A 138 -15.02 7.89 -17.07
C GLY A 138 -14.22 7.16 -15.99
N ARG A 139 -14.85 6.82 -14.86
CA ARG A 139 -14.24 6.06 -13.76
C ARG A 139 -14.08 4.59 -14.13
N LEU A 140 -13.18 3.89 -13.44
CA LEU A 140 -12.97 2.44 -13.59
C LEU A 140 -14.28 1.70 -13.33
N ALA A 141 -14.91 1.16 -14.37
CA ALA A 141 -16.16 0.42 -14.23
C ALA A 141 -15.98 -0.97 -13.60
N ARG A 142 -14.79 -1.57 -13.76
CA ARG A 142 -14.47 -2.92 -13.30
C ARG A 142 -13.06 -2.99 -12.73
N ALA A 143 -12.88 -3.87 -11.75
CA ALA A 143 -11.57 -4.32 -11.31
C ALA A 143 -10.89 -5.19 -12.39
N PRO A 144 -9.57 -5.44 -12.30
CA PRO A 144 -8.86 -6.32 -13.23
C PRO A 144 -9.42 -7.76 -13.28
N SER A 145 -10.11 -8.20 -12.23
CA SER A 145 -10.85 -9.46 -12.17
C SER A 145 -12.16 -9.48 -12.97
N GLY A 146 -12.60 -8.32 -13.50
CA GLY A 146 -13.89 -8.12 -14.12
C GLY A 146 -15.05 -7.85 -13.14
N ASP A 147 -14.82 -7.91 -11.83
CA ASP A 147 -15.83 -7.54 -10.84
C ASP A 147 -16.21 -6.05 -10.97
N PRO A 148 -17.50 -5.68 -10.88
CA PRO A 148 -17.91 -4.28 -10.95
C PRO A 148 -17.34 -3.47 -9.77
N SER A 149 -16.93 -2.25 -10.03
CA SER A 149 -16.35 -1.37 -9.01
C SER A 149 -17.40 -0.62 -8.19
N GLY A 150 -18.54 -0.25 -8.80
CA GLY A 150 -19.56 0.63 -8.23
C GLY A 150 -19.21 2.12 -8.27
N LEU A 151 -18.07 2.52 -8.84
CA LEU A 151 -17.57 3.91 -8.75
C LEU A 151 -18.38 4.94 -9.53
N ALA A 152 -19.11 4.50 -10.56
CA ALA A 152 -19.99 5.38 -11.34
C ALA A 152 -21.33 5.66 -10.64
N GLU A 153 -21.66 4.87 -9.61
CA GLU A 153 -22.96 4.88 -8.94
C GLU A 153 -22.97 5.73 -7.66
N VAL A 154 -21.80 6.23 -7.26
CA VAL A 154 -21.61 7.01 -6.04
C VAL A 154 -20.89 8.32 -6.32
N GLU A 155 -21.04 9.27 -5.41
CA GLU A 155 -20.18 10.45 -5.37
C GLU A 155 -18.79 10.08 -4.84
N LEU A 156 -17.75 10.66 -5.43
CA LEU A 156 -16.37 10.60 -4.94
C LEU A 156 -15.95 12.03 -4.57
N PRO A 157 -16.24 12.50 -3.34
CA PRO A 157 -15.93 13.86 -2.93
C PRO A 157 -14.43 14.17 -3.09
N ALA A 158 -14.11 15.35 -3.60
CA ALA A 158 -12.73 15.80 -3.74
C ALA A 158 -12.05 15.98 -2.37
N ALA A 159 -10.76 15.69 -2.32
CA ALA A 159 -9.87 16.11 -1.24
C ALA A 159 -9.06 17.33 -1.67
N ASP A 160 -8.55 18.10 -0.71
CA ASP A 160 -7.93 19.40 -0.95
C ASP A 160 -6.40 19.33 -1.05
N GLY A 161 -5.78 18.27 -0.53
CA GLY A 161 -4.33 18.08 -0.58
C GLY A 161 -3.92 16.64 -0.34
N PHE A 162 -2.67 16.33 -0.63
CA PHE A 162 -2.16 14.97 -0.53
C PHE A 162 -0.70 14.92 -0.04
N VAL A 163 -0.48 14.28 1.11
CA VAL A 163 0.84 14.03 1.68
C VAL A 163 1.17 12.54 1.55
N LEU A 164 2.28 12.22 0.90
CA LEU A 164 2.83 10.87 0.81
C LEU A 164 4.02 10.75 1.75
N VAL A 165 4.02 9.72 2.60
CA VAL A 165 5.11 9.44 3.55
C VAL A 165 5.57 8.02 3.37
N ALA A 166 6.83 7.78 2.99
CA ALA A 166 7.37 6.44 2.74
C ALA A 166 6.41 5.57 1.90
N ALA A 167 5.78 6.16 0.87
CA ALA A 167 4.78 5.51 0.05
C ALA A 167 5.45 4.58 -0.96
N HIS A 168 5.01 3.32 -1.03
CA HIS A 168 5.44 2.42 -2.09
C HIS A 168 4.72 2.70 -3.40
N LEU A 169 5.27 2.21 -4.51
CA LEU A 169 4.71 2.38 -5.86
C LEU A 169 3.33 1.71 -6.10
N GLY A 170 2.71 1.14 -5.07
CA GLY A 170 1.56 0.22 -5.14
C GLY A 170 1.87 -1.20 -4.72
N GLU A 171 0.95 -1.89 -4.03
CA GLU A 171 1.16 -3.25 -3.51
C GLU A 171 1.59 -4.23 -4.62
N GLY A 172 0.97 -4.13 -5.80
CA GLY A 172 1.32 -4.96 -6.94
C GLY A 172 2.73 -4.71 -7.45
N ARG A 173 3.13 -3.43 -7.61
CA ARG A 173 4.49 -3.07 -8.04
C ARG A 173 5.53 -3.48 -7.01
N PHE A 174 5.22 -3.23 -5.75
CA PHE A 174 6.02 -3.64 -4.62
C PHE A 174 6.29 -5.15 -4.64
N LEU A 175 5.25 -5.97 -4.81
CA LEU A 175 5.38 -7.42 -4.80
C LEU A 175 6.03 -7.97 -6.07
N LEU A 176 5.79 -7.37 -7.24
CA LEU A 176 6.45 -7.78 -8.48
C LEU A 176 7.96 -7.81 -8.34
N ASP A 177 8.53 -6.79 -7.70
CA ASP A 177 9.97 -6.69 -7.45
C ASP A 177 10.50 -7.65 -6.38
N ARG A 178 9.61 -8.39 -5.71
CA ARG A 178 9.91 -9.31 -4.59
C ARG A 178 9.46 -10.74 -4.83
N LEU A 179 8.79 -11.03 -5.94
CA LEU A 179 8.52 -12.40 -6.34
C LEU A 179 9.83 -13.11 -6.57
N ASP A 180 10.01 -14.28 -5.99
CA ASP A 180 11.18 -15.10 -6.27
C ASP A 180 11.02 -15.77 -7.64
N PRO A 181 11.80 -15.38 -8.65
CA PRO A 181 11.65 -15.91 -9.99
C PRO A 181 12.24 -17.32 -10.15
N SER A 182 12.98 -17.81 -9.16
CA SER A 182 13.56 -19.15 -9.19
C SER A 182 12.56 -20.26 -8.84
N VAL A 183 11.35 -19.92 -8.36
CA VAL A 183 10.26 -20.89 -8.18
C VAL A 183 9.81 -21.42 -9.55
N VAL A 184 10.07 -22.72 -9.79
CA VAL A 184 9.70 -23.40 -11.04
C VAL A 184 8.35 -24.08 -10.97
N ASP A 185 7.94 -24.50 -9.78
CA ASP A 185 6.65 -25.12 -9.49
C ASP A 185 5.96 -24.38 -8.34
N GLU A 186 4.72 -23.97 -8.53
CA GLU A 186 3.95 -23.28 -7.48
C GLU A 186 3.37 -24.26 -6.44
N ASP A 187 3.32 -25.57 -6.76
CA ASP A 187 2.87 -26.63 -5.87
C ASP A 187 4.05 -27.29 -5.10
N ASP A 188 5.29 -27.08 -5.57
CA ASP A 188 6.53 -27.37 -4.83
C ASP A 188 7.40 -26.10 -4.72
N PRO A 189 7.21 -25.27 -3.68
CA PRO A 189 7.95 -24.02 -3.51
C PRO A 189 9.44 -24.24 -3.17
N THR A 190 9.87 -25.48 -2.92
CA THR A 190 11.28 -25.81 -2.70
C THR A 190 12.02 -26.16 -4.00
N ALA A 191 11.31 -26.38 -5.10
CA ALA A 191 11.90 -26.53 -6.41
C ALA A 191 12.45 -25.18 -6.91
N VAL A 192 13.75 -25.17 -7.24
CA VAL A 192 14.52 -23.96 -7.56
C VAL A 192 15.14 -24.07 -8.95
N ASN A 193 15.08 -22.98 -9.72
CA ASN A 193 15.92 -22.75 -10.88
C ASN A 193 17.23 -22.06 -10.45
N PRO A 194 18.38 -22.78 -10.48
CA PRO A 194 19.65 -22.23 -9.99
C PRO A 194 20.12 -20.97 -10.74
N ARG A 195 19.73 -20.78 -12.01
CA ARG A 195 20.11 -19.59 -12.79
C ARG A 195 19.45 -18.29 -12.33
N LEU A 196 18.36 -18.41 -11.57
CA LEU A 196 17.60 -17.27 -11.05
C LEU A 196 17.57 -17.23 -9.52
N ASP A 197 18.28 -18.14 -8.85
CA ASP A 197 18.33 -18.18 -7.39
C ASP A 197 19.30 -17.11 -6.87
N MET A 198 18.74 -16.04 -6.31
CA MET A 198 19.55 -14.96 -5.72
C MET A 198 20.30 -15.38 -4.45
N TYR A 199 20.07 -16.59 -3.93
CA TYR A 199 20.78 -17.14 -2.78
C TYR A 199 21.86 -18.17 -3.18
N ASP A 200 22.12 -18.34 -4.48
CA ASP A 200 23.24 -19.12 -4.98
C ASP A 200 24.50 -18.23 -5.07
N GLN A 201 25.61 -18.70 -4.49
CA GLN A 201 26.90 -18.01 -4.55
C GLN A 201 27.39 -17.80 -5.98
N ALA A 202 27.04 -18.70 -6.91
CA ALA A 202 27.36 -18.56 -8.33
C ALA A 202 26.72 -17.33 -8.97
N ASN A 203 25.62 -16.83 -8.40
CA ASN A 203 24.93 -15.61 -8.85
C ASN A 203 25.41 -14.34 -8.11
N GLY A 204 26.33 -14.47 -7.15
CA GLY A 204 26.89 -13.34 -6.39
C GLY A 204 26.34 -13.18 -4.97
N TYR A 205 25.61 -14.18 -4.47
CA TYR A 205 25.12 -14.20 -3.09
C TYR A 205 26.26 -14.27 -2.06
N ARG A 206 26.16 -13.44 -1.04
CA ARG A 206 26.89 -13.57 0.22
C ARG A 206 25.86 -13.50 1.37
N PRO A 207 25.91 -14.40 2.37
CA PRO A 207 25.04 -14.33 3.54
C PRO A 207 25.12 -12.96 4.21
N MET A 208 23.97 -12.43 4.66
CA MET A 208 23.87 -11.07 5.19
C MET A 208 24.85 -10.77 6.34
N HIS A 209 25.10 -11.76 7.19
CA HIS A 209 26.02 -11.64 8.33
C HIS A 209 27.50 -11.57 7.93
N GLU A 210 27.83 -12.00 6.71
CA GLU A 210 29.18 -11.93 6.16
C GLU A 210 29.42 -10.62 5.38
N GLY A 211 28.38 -9.88 5.01
CA GLY A 211 28.45 -8.60 4.30
C GLY A 211 27.57 -8.55 3.06
N ASP A 212 27.83 -7.59 2.17
CA ASP A 212 27.03 -7.42 0.97
C ASP A 212 27.25 -8.52 -0.08
N SER A 213 26.15 -8.92 -0.72
CA SER A 213 26.18 -9.57 -2.03
C SER A 213 26.63 -8.61 -3.14
N ARG A 214 27.05 -9.18 -4.27
CA ARG A 214 27.35 -8.44 -5.50
C ARG A 214 26.80 -9.20 -6.71
N TYR A 215 25.66 -8.74 -7.23
CA TYR A 215 25.02 -9.39 -8.37
C TYR A 215 25.50 -8.78 -9.69
N ALA A 216 25.83 -9.63 -10.66
CA ALA A 216 26.20 -9.16 -12.00
C ALA A 216 25.01 -8.44 -12.67
N PRO A 217 25.22 -7.36 -13.45
CA PRO A 217 24.15 -6.65 -14.15
C PRO A 217 23.26 -7.55 -15.01
N GLU A 218 23.87 -8.54 -15.68
CA GLU A 218 23.17 -9.51 -16.53
C GLU A 218 22.27 -10.44 -15.70
N PHE A 219 22.72 -10.85 -14.50
CA PHE A 219 21.89 -11.59 -13.55
C PHE A 219 20.71 -10.75 -13.09
N VAL A 220 20.95 -9.49 -12.70
CA VAL A 220 19.86 -8.59 -12.26
C VAL A 220 18.83 -8.41 -13.37
N ALA A 221 19.26 -8.22 -14.62
CA ALA A 221 18.35 -8.13 -15.76
C ALA A 221 17.51 -9.40 -15.95
N ALA A 222 18.15 -10.58 -15.96
CA ALA A 222 17.46 -11.87 -16.08
C ALA A 222 16.51 -12.14 -14.89
N PHE A 223 16.91 -11.75 -13.68
CA PHE A 223 16.12 -11.87 -12.47
C PHE A 223 14.82 -11.05 -12.58
N ARG A 224 14.93 -9.76 -12.97
CA ARG A 224 13.75 -8.88 -13.17
C ARG A 224 12.84 -9.37 -14.29
N GLU A 225 13.38 -9.96 -15.35
CA GLU A 225 12.58 -10.62 -16.39
C GLU A 225 11.85 -11.85 -15.82
N GLY A 226 12.55 -12.69 -15.06
CA GLY A 226 11.97 -13.85 -14.38
C GLY A 226 10.83 -13.48 -13.44
N GLN A 227 10.95 -12.36 -12.71
CA GLN A 227 9.90 -11.87 -11.81
C GLN A 227 8.62 -11.53 -12.59
N ARG A 228 8.77 -10.80 -13.69
CA ARG A 228 7.67 -10.51 -14.62
C ARG A 228 7.08 -11.77 -15.22
N ALA A 229 7.91 -12.74 -15.60
CA ALA A 229 7.45 -14.01 -16.16
C ALA A 229 6.63 -14.82 -15.15
N ARG A 230 7.07 -14.89 -13.89
CA ARG A 230 6.32 -15.55 -12.80
C ARG A 230 5.00 -14.83 -12.52
N CYS A 231 5.01 -13.50 -12.40
CA CYS A 231 3.79 -12.70 -12.23
C CYS A 231 2.77 -12.97 -13.36
N LYS A 232 3.22 -12.99 -14.63
CA LYS A 232 2.37 -13.34 -15.79
C LYS A 232 1.74 -14.73 -15.66
N ARG A 233 2.44 -15.74 -15.14
CA ARG A 233 1.88 -17.09 -14.95
C ARG A 233 0.77 -17.08 -13.89
N LEU A 234 1.02 -16.43 -12.75
CA LEU A 234 0.05 -16.27 -11.67
C LEU A 234 -1.19 -15.49 -12.15
N ASP A 235 -0.98 -14.39 -12.88
CA ASP A 235 -2.05 -13.58 -13.46
C ASP A 235 -2.93 -14.39 -14.41
N ARG A 236 -2.33 -15.16 -15.33
CA ARG A 236 -3.11 -15.99 -16.26
C ARG A 236 -3.99 -17.01 -15.53
N ARG A 237 -3.46 -17.66 -14.48
CA ARG A 237 -4.21 -18.61 -13.65
C ARG A 237 -5.38 -17.91 -12.95
N ALA A 238 -5.11 -16.77 -12.31
CA ALA A 238 -6.12 -15.99 -11.61
C ALA A 238 -7.19 -15.46 -12.57
N LEU A 239 -6.80 -14.93 -13.73
CA LEU A 239 -7.70 -14.38 -14.73
C LEU A 239 -8.61 -15.46 -15.31
N ALA A 240 -8.04 -16.60 -15.73
CA ALA A 240 -8.83 -17.74 -16.22
C ALA A 240 -9.87 -18.17 -15.18
N TRP A 241 -9.50 -18.11 -13.89
CA TRP A 241 -10.42 -18.44 -12.82
C TRP A 241 -11.57 -17.45 -12.64
N CYS A 242 -11.28 -16.16 -12.78
CA CYS A 242 -12.27 -15.08 -12.75
C CYS A 242 -13.19 -15.12 -13.97
N GLU A 243 -12.66 -15.36 -15.16
CA GLU A 243 -13.39 -15.46 -16.42
C GLU A 243 -14.35 -16.65 -16.43
N GLU A 244 -13.90 -17.81 -15.93
CA GLU A 244 -14.78 -18.98 -15.75
C GLU A 244 -15.97 -18.62 -14.84
N ALA A 245 -15.70 -18.05 -13.65
CA ALA A 245 -16.77 -17.67 -12.73
C ALA A 245 -17.71 -16.61 -13.33
N ALA A 246 -17.19 -15.64 -14.09
CA ALA A 246 -17.99 -14.65 -14.79
C ALA A 246 -18.87 -15.28 -15.89
N ASN A 247 -18.35 -16.27 -16.63
CA ASN A 247 -19.13 -17.02 -17.60
C ASN A 247 -20.32 -17.74 -16.93
N PHE A 248 -20.07 -18.48 -15.85
CA PHE A 248 -21.16 -19.17 -15.15
C PHE A 248 -22.14 -18.22 -14.46
N ARG A 249 -21.70 -17.06 -13.92
CA ARG A 249 -22.59 -16.01 -13.41
C ARG A 249 -23.51 -15.46 -14.49
N ARG A 250 -23.01 -15.27 -15.72
CA ARG A 250 -23.82 -14.84 -16.87
C ARG A 250 -24.93 -15.84 -17.17
N ARG A 251 -24.59 -17.14 -17.20
CA ARG A 251 -25.54 -18.24 -17.43
C ARG A 251 -26.63 -18.28 -16.37
N LEU A 252 -26.29 -18.06 -15.08
CA LEU A 252 -27.28 -17.93 -14.00
C LEU A 252 -28.30 -16.82 -14.24
N GLY A 253 -27.90 -15.74 -14.91
CA GLY A 253 -28.79 -14.61 -15.23
C GLY A 253 -29.71 -14.84 -16.44
N ILE A 254 -29.56 -15.95 -17.18
CA ILE A 254 -30.37 -16.26 -18.36
C ILE A 254 -31.43 -17.30 -17.97
N ALA A 255 -32.65 -16.82 -17.68
CA ALA A 255 -33.75 -17.65 -17.19
C ALA A 255 -34.05 -18.84 -18.10
N ASP A 256 -34.10 -18.62 -19.42
CA ASP A 256 -34.36 -19.68 -20.40
C ASP A 256 -33.29 -20.77 -20.42
N GLU A 257 -32.03 -20.41 -20.21
CA GLU A 257 -30.95 -21.38 -20.14
C GLU A 257 -31.09 -22.22 -18.86
N MET A 258 -31.32 -21.57 -17.73
CA MET A 258 -31.49 -22.24 -16.42
C MET A 258 -32.73 -23.14 -16.37
N ALA A 259 -33.80 -22.79 -17.07
CA ALA A 259 -35.03 -23.57 -17.17
C ALA A 259 -34.83 -24.89 -17.93
N ARG A 260 -33.89 -24.93 -18.89
CA ARG A 260 -33.58 -26.14 -19.68
C ARG A 260 -32.68 -27.13 -18.97
N LEU A 261 -32.00 -26.71 -17.90
CA LEU A 261 -31.09 -27.57 -17.14
C LEU A 261 -31.85 -28.48 -16.17
N THR A 262 -31.33 -29.67 -15.94
CA THR A 262 -31.73 -30.53 -14.81
C THR A 262 -31.31 -29.90 -13.47
N ALA A 263 -31.84 -30.40 -12.35
CA ALA A 263 -31.43 -29.96 -11.02
C ALA A 263 -29.92 -30.16 -10.77
N ALA A 264 -29.35 -31.27 -11.25
CA ALA A 264 -27.93 -31.58 -11.11
C ALA A 264 -27.05 -30.59 -11.90
N GLU A 265 -27.42 -30.27 -13.14
CA GLU A 265 -26.71 -29.31 -13.99
C GLU A 265 -26.79 -27.88 -13.44
N ARG A 266 -27.97 -27.47 -12.96
CA ARG A 266 -28.11 -26.19 -12.24
C ARG A 266 -27.15 -26.12 -11.06
N GLY A 267 -27.05 -27.21 -10.29
CA GLY A 267 -26.09 -27.31 -9.17
C GLY A 267 -24.63 -27.10 -9.60
N ILE A 268 -24.23 -27.60 -10.78
CA ILE A 268 -22.88 -27.38 -11.34
C ILE A 268 -22.69 -25.90 -11.70
N VAL A 269 -23.66 -25.28 -12.38
CA VAL A 269 -23.60 -23.87 -12.77
C VAL A 269 -23.51 -22.98 -11.53
N PHE A 270 -24.34 -23.21 -10.51
CA PHE A 270 -24.29 -22.47 -9.25
C PHE A 270 -22.92 -22.57 -8.58
N ARG A 271 -22.38 -23.78 -8.41
CA ARG A 271 -21.05 -23.96 -7.78
C ARG A 271 -19.96 -23.23 -8.54
N ARG A 272 -19.92 -23.35 -9.88
CA ARG A 272 -18.88 -22.67 -10.68
C ARG A 272 -19.04 -21.15 -10.75
N ALA A 273 -20.26 -20.64 -10.66
CA ALA A 273 -20.53 -19.20 -10.62
C ALA A 273 -20.15 -18.56 -9.27
N LEU A 274 -20.37 -19.28 -8.17
CA LEU A 274 -20.26 -18.75 -6.81
C LEU A 274 -18.91 -19.08 -6.13
N GLN A 275 -18.26 -20.19 -6.50
CA GLN A 275 -17.03 -20.62 -5.85
C GLN A 275 -15.91 -19.62 -6.10
N ARG A 276 -15.46 -18.98 -5.02
CA ARG A 276 -14.23 -18.19 -5.01
C ARG A 276 -13.03 -19.15 -4.93
N ARG A 277 -12.12 -19.07 -5.90
CA ARG A 277 -10.87 -19.82 -5.87
C ARG A 277 -9.76 -19.01 -5.22
N TYR A 278 -9.00 -19.70 -4.37
CA TYR A 278 -7.81 -19.20 -3.71
C TYR A 278 -6.60 -20.00 -4.16
N PHE A 279 -5.42 -19.40 -4.08
CA PHE A 279 -4.16 -20.06 -4.26
C PHE A 279 -3.14 -19.52 -3.26
N LEU A 280 -2.11 -20.34 -3.04
CA LEU A 280 -0.97 -19.98 -2.21
C LEU A 280 0.11 -19.37 -3.10
N VAL A 281 0.72 -18.28 -2.64
CA VAL A 281 1.88 -17.67 -3.30
C VAL A 281 3.06 -17.79 -2.36
N TYR A 282 4.09 -18.49 -2.81
CA TYR A 282 5.31 -18.72 -2.04
C TYR A 282 6.45 -17.80 -2.46
N ARG A 283 7.39 -17.54 -1.55
CA ARG A 283 8.66 -16.87 -1.85
C ARG A 283 8.47 -15.53 -2.53
N THR A 284 8.06 -14.56 -1.72
CA THR A 284 7.68 -13.20 -2.15
C THR A 284 8.46 -12.11 -1.39
N LEU A 285 9.69 -12.43 -0.96
CA LEU A 285 10.63 -11.48 -0.35
C LEU A 285 12.02 -11.63 -0.99
N ALA A 286 12.04 -11.81 -2.32
CA ALA A 286 13.24 -11.99 -3.11
C ALA A 286 13.50 -10.74 -3.96
N ASP A 287 14.23 -9.78 -3.40
CA ASP A 287 14.73 -8.60 -4.10
C ASP A 287 16.26 -8.50 -3.93
N PRO A 288 17.07 -8.54 -5.01
CA PRO A 288 18.52 -8.38 -4.94
C PRO A 288 18.99 -7.15 -4.16
N ARG A 289 18.18 -6.07 -4.14
CA ARG A 289 18.47 -4.83 -3.41
C ARG A 289 18.54 -5.00 -1.89
N TYR A 290 17.97 -6.07 -1.34
CA TYR A 290 18.06 -6.39 0.08
C TYR A 290 19.47 -6.80 0.50
N LEU A 291 20.25 -7.39 -0.40
CA LEU A 291 21.57 -7.94 -0.10
C LEU A 291 22.71 -7.21 -0.83
N ASP A 292 22.39 -6.45 -1.89
CA ASP A 292 23.37 -5.67 -2.64
C ASP A 292 23.04 -4.17 -2.57
N ARG A 293 23.79 -3.43 -1.75
CA ARG A 293 23.62 -1.97 -1.57
C ARG A 293 24.13 -1.13 -2.73
N SER A 294 24.81 -1.72 -3.72
CA SER A 294 25.20 -1.02 -4.94
C SER A 294 24.00 -0.79 -5.87
N LEU A 295 22.95 -1.61 -5.74
CA LEU A 295 21.67 -1.42 -6.45
C LEU A 295 20.83 -0.38 -5.70
N ASP A 296 20.36 0.67 -6.39
CA ASP A 296 19.64 1.81 -5.78
C ASP A 296 20.32 2.36 -4.50
N PRO A 297 21.56 2.89 -4.55
CA PRO A 297 22.32 3.30 -3.36
C PRO A 297 21.56 4.26 -2.43
N SER A 298 21.58 3.99 -1.12
CA SER A 298 20.86 4.76 -0.09
C SER A 298 21.47 4.50 1.31
N GLU A 299 20.89 5.10 2.36
CA GLU A 299 21.35 4.92 3.75
C GLU A 299 20.83 3.61 4.39
N ARG A 300 20.17 2.74 3.60
CA ARG A 300 19.57 1.51 4.11
C ARG A 300 20.62 0.51 4.61
N ALA A 301 20.23 -0.22 5.65
CA ALA A 301 20.91 -1.45 6.03
C ALA A 301 20.58 -2.59 5.05
N LEU A 302 21.35 -3.68 5.11
CA LEU A 302 20.96 -4.93 4.45
C LEU A 302 19.66 -5.47 5.09
N GLY A 303 18.86 -6.18 4.30
CA GLY A 303 17.62 -6.82 4.72
C GLY A 303 16.35 -6.12 4.23
N SER A 304 15.23 -6.47 4.87
CA SER A 304 13.89 -5.94 4.59
C SER A 304 13.16 -5.67 5.91
N ILE A 305 12.17 -4.77 5.91
CA ILE A 305 11.27 -4.61 7.06
C ILE A 305 10.50 -5.90 7.40
N PHE A 306 10.37 -6.81 6.42
CA PHE A 306 9.71 -8.10 6.54
C PHE A 306 10.66 -9.24 6.93
N SER A 307 11.97 -9.00 7.05
CA SER A 307 12.90 -10.00 7.57
C SER A 307 13.20 -9.82 9.07
N PHE A 308 12.69 -8.74 9.69
CA PHE A 308 12.86 -8.42 11.11
C PHE A 308 14.32 -8.46 11.59
N GLY A 309 15.25 -8.01 10.73
CA GLY A 309 16.69 -8.00 11.01
C GLY A 309 17.39 -9.34 10.78
N ARG A 310 16.69 -10.34 10.23
CA ARG A 310 17.28 -11.61 9.77
C ARG A 310 17.64 -11.53 8.29
N ASP A 311 18.41 -12.51 7.85
CA ASP A 311 18.71 -12.73 6.44
C ASP A 311 17.41 -12.87 5.63
N PRO A 312 17.22 -12.12 4.52
CA PRO A 312 16.09 -12.24 3.61
C PRO A 312 15.78 -13.66 3.15
N PHE A 313 16.78 -14.55 3.07
CA PHE A 313 16.56 -15.98 2.79
C PHE A 313 15.49 -16.59 3.70
N VAL A 314 15.59 -16.32 5.01
CA VAL A 314 14.65 -16.85 6.02
C VAL A 314 13.24 -16.32 5.79
N ALA A 315 13.12 -15.04 5.48
CA ALA A 315 11.82 -14.40 5.28
C ALA A 315 11.16 -14.86 3.97
N ASN A 316 11.96 -15.05 2.92
CA ASN A 316 11.48 -15.50 1.61
C ASN A 316 10.92 -16.92 1.66
N TYR A 317 11.61 -17.86 2.32
CA TYR A 317 11.10 -19.22 2.50
C TYR A 317 10.05 -19.35 3.64
N GLY A 318 9.96 -18.36 4.53
CA GLY A 318 9.03 -18.35 5.66
C GLY A 318 7.80 -17.46 5.45
N GLU A 319 7.91 -16.21 5.92
CA GLU A 319 6.77 -15.31 6.20
C GLU A 319 6.09 -14.81 4.91
N GLY A 320 6.83 -14.18 3.99
CA GLY A 320 6.29 -13.67 2.72
C GLY A 320 5.10 -12.69 2.85
N LEU A 321 4.61 -12.24 1.71
CA LEU A 321 3.45 -11.37 1.52
C LEU A 321 2.48 -12.05 0.55
N ALA A 322 1.22 -11.62 0.54
CA ALA A 322 0.20 -12.17 -0.35
C ALA A 322 0.10 -13.71 -0.33
N ARG A 323 0.35 -14.32 0.84
CA ARG A 323 0.47 -15.78 0.98
C ARG A 323 -0.76 -16.52 0.48
N THR A 324 -1.93 -16.08 0.89
CA THR A 324 -3.21 -16.71 0.55
C THR A 324 -4.07 -15.66 -0.12
N MET A 325 -4.34 -15.85 -1.41
CA MET A 325 -5.06 -14.87 -2.21
C MET A 325 -6.20 -15.52 -2.96
N SER A 326 -7.34 -14.85 -3.01
CA SER A 326 -8.34 -15.11 -4.03
C SER A 326 -7.82 -14.67 -5.38
N ALA A 327 -8.31 -15.28 -6.46
CA ALA A 327 -7.99 -14.86 -7.82
C ALA A 327 -8.19 -13.36 -8.06
N ARG A 328 -9.30 -12.82 -7.56
CA ARG A 328 -9.61 -11.40 -7.74
C ARG A 328 -8.74 -10.49 -6.87
N GLY A 329 -8.45 -10.91 -5.65
CA GLY A 329 -7.62 -10.15 -4.73
C GLY A 329 -6.19 -10.05 -5.23
N TRP A 330 -5.66 -11.14 -5.80
CA TRP A 330 -4.38 -11.11 -6.49
C TRP A 330 -4.36 -10.07 -7.62
N LEU A 331 -5.31 -10.16 -8.56
CA LEU A 331 -5.32 -9.28 -9.74
C LEU A 331 -5.50 -7.79 -9.40
N SER A 332 -6.33 -7.47 -8.40
CA SER A 332 -6.58 -6.08 -8.01
C SER A 332 -5.49 -5.50 -7.10
N THR A 333 -4.90 -6.30 -6.22
CA THR A 333 -3.99 -5.81 -5.17
C THR A 333 -2.53 -6.14 -5.45
N TRP A 334 -2.21 -7.40 -5.69
CA TRP A 334 -0.85 -7.93 -5.58
C TRP A 334 -0.18 -8.27 -6.92
N SER A 335 -0.93 -8.30 -8.02
CA SER A 335 -0.38 -8.39 -9.36
C SER A 335 0.26 -7.06 -9.74
N GLY A 336 1.57 -7.04 -9.92
CA GLY A 336 2.27 -5.85 -10.43
C GLY A 336 2.12 -5.60 -11.92
N LEU A 337 1.34 -6.42 -12.63
CA LEU A 337 1.04 -6.22 -14.05
C LEU A 337 -0.43 -5.86 -14.28
N ALA A 338 -1.34 -6.31 -13.41
CA ALA A 338 -2.77 -6.09 -13.55
C ALA A 338 -3.34 -5.01 -12.60
N SER A 339 -2.74 -4.79 -11.43
CA SER A 339 -3.33 -3.92 -10.40
C SER A 339 -3.49 -2.48 -10.87
N ASN A 340 -4.63 -1.88 -10.50
CA ASN A 340 -4.88 -0.47 -10.69
C ASN A 340 -4.22 0.42 -9.60
N ALA A 341 -3.52 -0.08 -8.61
CA ALA A 341 -2.98 0.77 -7.55
C ALA A 341 -1.51 1.19 -7.75
N ALA A 342 -1.07 1.46 -8.99
CA ALA A 342 0.31 1.81 -9.29
C ALA A 342 0.54 3.33 -9.36
N LEU A 343 1.47 3.86 -8.56
CA LEU A 343 1.72 5.31 -8.46
C LEU A 343 2.13 5.94 -9.79
N GLU A 344 2.96 5.27 -10.59
CA GLU A 344 3.36 5.79 -11.90
C GLU A 344 2.19 5.88 -12.89
N ARG A 345 1.09 5.15 -12.65
CA ARG A 345 -0.15 5.26 -13.43
C ARG A 345 -1.10 6.32 -12.88
N THR A 346 -1.21 6.42 -11.56
CA THR A 346 -2.24 7.24 -10.90
C THR A 346 -1.80 8.67 -10.67
N LEU A 347 -0.53 8.91 -10.31
CA LEU A 347 -0.01 10.25 -10.03
C LEU A 347 -0.09 11.25 -11.21
N PRO A 348 0.03 10.84 -12.49
CA PRO A 348 -0.25 11.72 -13.61
C PRO A 348 -1.69 12.27 -13.65
N GLY A 349 -2.64 11.66 -12.93
CA GLY A 349 -4.00 12.15 -12.76
C GLY A 349 -4.24 12.98 -11.48
N VAL A 350 -3.23 13.12 -10.64
CA VAL A 350 -3.33 13.84 -9.35
C VAL A 350 -2.90 15.28 -9.51
N THR A 351 -3.85 16.22 -9.35
CA THR A 351 -3.62 17.66 -9.56
C THR A 351 -3.67 18.50 -8.28
N VAL A 352 -4.20 17.96 -7.18
CA VAL A 352 -4.24 18.64 -5.87
C VAL A 352 -2.84 18.94 -5.35
N PRO A 353 -2.65 19.97 -4.51
CA PRO A 353 -1.38 20.22 -3.84
C PRO A 353 -0.80 18.96 -3.18
N MET A 354 0.47 18.68 -3.45
CA MET A 354 1.13 17.45 -3.02
C MET A 354 2.41 17.70 -2.22
N GLN A 355 2.69 16.86 -1.24
CA GLN A 355 4.03 16.71 -0.67
C GLN A 355 4.42 15.23 -0.63
N MET A 356 5.64 14.91 -1.06
CA MET A 356 6.22 13.57 -0.94
C MET A 356 7.41 13.59 0.00
N ILE A 357 7.41 12.70 0.98
CA ILE A 357 8.44 12.54 2.01
C ILE A 357 8.95 11.10 1.95
N VAL A 358 10.24 10.94 1.69
CA VAL A 358 10.89 9.63 1.58
C VAL A 358 11.96 9.45 2.66
N ALA A 359 12.06 8.24 3.20
CA ALA A 359 13.04 7.89 4.21
C ALA A 359 14.28 7.29 3.55
N ARG A 360 15.47 7.83 3.82
CA ARG A 360 16.71 7.42 3.10
C ARG A 360 17.27 6.08 3.57
N ALA A 361 16.89 5.61 4.76
CA ALA A 361 17.31 4.31 5.30
C ALA A 361 16.17 3.28 5.28
N ASP A 362 15.13 3.51 4.49
CA ASP A 362 14.09 2.53 4.19
C ASP A 362 14.68 1.35 3.40
N THR A 363 14.41 0.14 3.86
CA THR A 363 14.94 -1.09 3.25
C THR A 363 14.06 -1.62 2.11
N ASP A 364 12.87 -1.05 1.94
CA ASP A 364 11.85 -1.55 1.04
C ASP A 364 11.38 -0.50 0.03
N ILE A 365 11.41 0.80 0.39
CA ILE A 365 11.01 1.90 -0.48
C ILE A 365 12.24 2.74 -0.83
N TYR A 366 12.60 2.79 -2.10
CA TYR A 366 13.87 3.40 -2.50
C TYR A 366 13.69 4.88 -2.89
N PRO A 367 14.60 5.79 -2.50
CA PRO A 367 14.51 7.21 -2.86
C PRO A 367 14.31 7.48 -4.35
N GLU A 368 14.97 6.69 -5.21
CA GLU A 368 14.83 6.82 -6.66
C GLU A 368 13.40 6.50 -7.14
N GLU A 369 12.73 5.51 -6.54
CA GLU A 369 11.33 5.21 -6.84
C GLU A 369 10.42 6.38 -6.48
N GLY A 370 10.65 6.99 -5.32
CA GLY A 370 9.97 8.20 -4.87
C GLY A 370 10.18 9.37 -5.85
N ARG A 371 11.43 9.64 -6.26
CA ARG A 371 11.74 10.71 -7.22
C ARG A 371 11.04 10.53 -8.56
N ARG A 372 11.03 9.30 -9.10
CA ARG A 372 10.32 8.99 -10.34
C ARG A 372 8.81 9.21 -10.21
N ALA A 373 8.21 8.71 -9.12
CA ALA A 373 6.79 8.90 -8.84
C ALA A 373 6.42 10.38 -8.67
N PHE A 374 7.22 11.14 -7.92
CA PHE A 374 7.06 12.59 -7.75
C PHE A 374 7.15 13.35 -9.07
N THR A 375 8.13 12.99 -9.92
CA THR A 375 8.31 13.62 -11.23
C THR A 375 7.09 13.40 -12.12
N ALA A 376 6.52 12.20 -12.12
CA ALA A 376 5.34 11.84 -12.90
C ALA A 376 4.03 12.50 -12.42
N ALA A 377 3.98 13.02 -11.18
CA ALA A 377 2.76 13.63 -10.64
C ALA A 377 2.35 14.91 -11.39
N ALA A 378 1.06 15.07 -11.68
CA ALA A 378 0.54 16.25 -12.41
C ALA A 378 0.30 17.49 -11.53
N ALA A 379 0.42 17.37 -10.21
CA ALA A 379 0.29 18.49 -9.29
C ALA A 379 1.27 19.62 -9.63
N ALA A 380 0.74 20.82 -9.86
CA ALA A 380 1.56 22.01 -10.11
C ALA A 380 2.23 22.50 -8.82
N ASP A 381 1.50 22.47 -7.72
CA ASP A 381 2.02 22.74 -6.39
C ASP A 381 2.47 21.43 -5.73
N LYS A 382 3.75 21.08 -5.88
CA LYS A 382 4.32 19.86 -5.30
C LYS A 382 5.71 20.07 -4.70
N SER A 383 5.99 19.39 -3.59
CA SER A 383 7.31 19.40 -2.93
C SER A 383 7.80 17.98 -2.61
N TYR A 384 9.11 17.77 -2.67
CA TYR A 384 9.76 16.49 -2.42
C TYR A 384 10.82 16.66 -1.32
N HIS A 385 10.80 15.78 -0.33
CA HIS A 385 11.71 15.80 0.81
C HIS A 385 12.26 14.42 1.09
N GLU A 386 13.53 14.37 1.49
CA GLU A 386 14.16 13.15 1.98
C GLU A 386 14.56 13.33 3.44
N ILE A 387 14.31 12.32 4.26
CA ILE A 387 14.72 12.30 5.66
C ILE A 387 15.85 11.29 5.83
N SER A 388 17.05 11.79 6.11
CA SER A 388 18.20 10.97 6.46
C SER A 388 17.97 10.22 7.79
N ALA A 389 18.69 9.13 7.99
CA ALA A 389 18.68 8.34 9.22
C ALA A 389 17.30 7.78 9.62
N ALA A 390 16.37 7.66 8.67
CA ALA A 390 14.99 7.26 8.92
C ALA A 390 14.68 5.91 8.25
N ASP A 391 14.08 4.99 9.00
CA ASP A 391 13.52 3.75 8.45
C ASP A 391 12.14 3.99 7.80
N HIS A 392 11.52 2.93 7.29
CA HIS A 392 10.20 2.97 6.66
C HIS A 392 9.10 3.63 7.51
N TYR A 393 9.20 3.52 8.83
CA TYR A 393 8.24 4.09 9.78
C TYR A 393 8.77 5.37 10.42
N LEU A 394 9.75 6.02 9.79
CA LEU A 394 10.44 7.21 10.26
C LEU A 394 11.05 7.05 11.66
N ARG A 395 11.45 5.85 12.05
CA ARG A 395 12.22 5.64 13.28
C ARG A 395 13.69 5.92 12.99
N PRO A 396 14.44 6.43 13.97
CA PRO A 396 15.87 6.67 13.80
C PRO A 396 16.61 5.35 13.58
N VAL A 397 17.48 5.32 12.57
CA VAL A 397 18.44 4.24 12.32
C VAL A 397 19.78 4.63 12.95
N ALA A 398 20.32 3.76 13.79
CA ALA A 398 21.57 4.00 14.51
C ALA A 398 22.76 4.13 13.54
N GLY A 399 23.71 5.03 13.86
CA GLY A 399 24.97 5.18 13.12
C GLY A 399 24.94 6.20 11.97
N THR A 400 23.83 6.91 11.77
CA THR A 400 23.70 7.96 10.75
C THR A 400 23.79 9.36 11.39
N PRO A 401 24.77 10.21 11.04
CA PRO A 401 24.85 11.57 11.56
C PRO A 401 23.68 12.42 11.05
N ALA A 402 23.23 13.37 11.87
CA ALA A 402 22.31 14.41 11.42
C ALA A 402 22.96 15.23 10.28
N PRO A 403 22.18 15.77 9.32
CA PRO A 403 22.71 16.57 8.21
C PRO A 403 23.54 17.80 8.65
N ASP A 404 23.36 18.25 9.89
CA ASP A 404 24.03 19.40 10.50
C ASP A 404 25.19 19.02 11.46
N GLY A 405 25.54 17.74 11.57
CA GLY A 405 26.62 17.28 12.46
C GLY A 405 26.27 17.30 13.95
N THR A 406 25.02 17.53 14.35
CA THR A 406 24.61 17.43 15.76
C THR A 406 24.44 15.96 16.19
N ALA A 407 24.91 15.66 17.41
CA ALA A 407 25.06 14.29 17.92
C ALA A 407 23.76 13.58 18.32
N VAL A 408 22.59 14.19 18.12
CA VAL A 408 21.29 13.54 18.31
C VAL A 408 20.43 13.87 17.08
N PRO A 409 20.17 12.91 16.18
CA PRO A 409 19.20 13.14 15.12
C PRO A 409 17.87 13.54 15.78
N ARG A 410 17.32 14.70 15.41
CA ARG A 410 15.93 15.03 15.70
C ARG A 410 15.08 13.82 15.31
N ASP A 411 14.16 13.39 16.18
CA ASP A 411 13.27 12.25 15.90
C ASP A 411 12.68 12.42 14.49
N PRO A 412 12.95 11.50 13.54
CA PRO A 412 12.54 11.68 12.15
C PRO A 412 11.03 11.83 11.99
N ARG A 413 10.21 11.26 12.89
CA ARG A 413 8.75 11.49 12.92
C ARG A 413 8.41 12.92 13.30
N ALA A 414 9.05 13.43 14.36
CA ALA A 414 8.86 14.82 14.81
C ALA A 414 9.33 15.79 13.72
N TYR A 415 10.47 15.51 13.07
CA TYR A 415 10.95 16.30 11.94
C TYR A 415 9.94 16.30 10.78
N ALA A 416 9.45 15.13 10.36
CA ALA A 416 8.44 15.04 9.30
C ALA A 416 7.20 15.86 9.63
N ALA A 417 6.68 15.77 10.85
CA ALA A 417 5.51 16.52 11.26
C ALA A 417 5.79 18.04 11.36
N GLU A 418 6.79 18.44 12.14
CA GLU A 418 7.00 19.84 12.55
C GLU A 418 7.73 20.68 11.51
N ALA A 419 8.65 20.09 10.75
CA ALA A 419 9.47 20.81 9.78
C ALA A 419 8.95 20.69 8.34
N LEU A 420 8.20 19.63 8.00
CA LEU A 420 7.74 19.38 6.63
C LEU A 420 6.22 19.54 6.49
N ILE A 421 5.45 18.72 7.22
CA ILE A 421 3.99 18.63 7.01
C ILE A 421 3.27 19.84 7.59
N LEU A 422 3.50 20.22 8.85
CA LEU A 422 2.80 21.34 9.48
C LEU A 422 3.07 22.68 8.78
N PRO A 423 4.31 23.03 8.39
CA PRO A 423 4.55 24.23 7.59
C PRO A 423 3.84 24.18 6.23
N TRP A 424 3.86 23.03 5.57
CA TRP A 424 3.17 22.83 4.29
C TRP A 424 1.65 22.98 4.41
N LEU A 425 1.05 22.44 5.48
CA LEU A 425 -0.37 22.61 5.78
C LEU A 425 -0.69 24.08 6.07
N ARG A 426 0.07 24.76 6.95
CA ARG A 426 -0.19 26.14 7.39
C ARG A 426 -0.11 27.15 6.24
N ALA A 427 0.74 26.89 5.25
CA ALA A 427 0.84 27.73 4.06
C ALA A 427 -0.42 27.68 3.17
N ARG A 428 -1.24 26.62 3.28
CA ARG A 428 -2.42 26.37 2.43
C ARG A 428 -3.74 26.49 3.19
N TRP A 429 -3.75 26.04 4.44
CA TRP A 429 -4.90 26.03 5.33
C TRP A 429 -4.49 26.55 6.72
N PRO A 430 -4.42 27.87 6.93
CA PRO A 430 -4.08 28.43 8.23
C PRO A 430 -5.15 28.06 9.29
N VAL A 431 -4.69 27.75 10.51
CA VAL A 431 -5.51 27.33 11.66
C VAL A 431 -5.17 28.14 12.91
#